data_AF-A0A258C6I2-F1
#
_entry.id   AF-A0A258C6I2-F1
#
_cell.length_a   1.000
_cell.length_b   1.000
_cell.length_c   1.000
_cell.angle_alpha   90.00
_cell.angle_beta   90.00
_cell.angle_gamma   90.00
#
_symmetry.space_group_name_H-M   'P 1'
#
loop_
_entity.id
_entity.type
_entity.pdbx_description
1 polymer ?
#
loop_
_entity_poly.entity_id
_entity_poly.type
_entity_poly.pdbx_seq_one_letter_code
_entity_poly.pdbx_strand_id
1 'polypeptide(L)'
;MQLVVREASAGPFLSQVLQQALSEQQLSALQLQQIKSKAVLMSLKFADKFYNKYKMHLLEQAAYDVIGITSLGLRALSDGDPQQALQVLLSPEGIVKPFQKGWSMLSAVSRKTPGKNSLYGEVDEQLLQQV
;
A
#
# COMPACT_ATOMS: atom_id res chain seq x y z
N MET A 1 -4.41 -26.95 15.73
CA MET A 1 -4.21 -25.74 14.89
C MET A 1 -5.22 -25.83 13.75
N GLN A 2 -6.39 -25.18 13.87
CA GLN A 2 -7.37 -25.18 12.79
C GLN A 2 -6.88 -24.23 11.70
N LEU A 3 -6.62 -24.76 10.50
CA LEU A 3 -6.36 -23.97 9.31
C LEU A 3 -7.68 -23.28 8.95
N VAL A 4 -7.87 -22.05 9.43
CA VAL A 4 -8.94 -21.18 8.95
C VAL A 4 -8.68 -20.96 7.47
N VAL A 5 -9.49 -21.59 6.61
CA VAL A 5 -9.51 -21.31 5.18
C VAL A 5 -9.99 -19.87 5.06
N ARG A 6 -9.05 -18.93 4.90
CA ARG A 6 -9.38 -17.52 4.68
C ARG A 6 -10.09 -17.46 3.34
N GLU A 7 -11.29 -16.89 3.31
CA GLU A 7 -11.97 -16.63 2.04
C GLU A 7 -11.07 -15.76 1.14
N ALA A 8 -11.15 -15.94 -0.18
CA ALA A 8 -10.40 -15.14 -1.14
C ALA A 8 -10.71 -13.62 -1.04
N SER A 9 -11.85 -13.28 -0.45
CA SER A 9 -12.28 -11.91 -0.13
C SER A 9 -11.63 -11.37 1.16
N ALA A 10 -11.02 -12.21 1.99
CA ALA A 10 -10.46 -11.84 3.28
C ALA A 10 -9.02 -11.35 3.14
N GLY A 11 -8.84 -10.04 2.99
CA GLY A 11 -7.51 -9.42 2.93
C GLY A 11 -7.54 -7.95 2.51
N PRO A 12 -6.38 -7.30 2.35
CA PRO A 12 -6.29 -5.95 1.80
C PRO A 12 -6.87 -5.90 0.37
N PHE A 13 -7.52 -4.79 0.01
CA PHE A 13 -8.19 -4.65 -1.30
C PHE A 13 -7.24 -4.90 -2.49
N LEU A 14 -5.97 -4.49 -2.40
CA LEU A 14 -4.97 -4.81 -3.41
C LEU A 14 -4.84 -6.32 -3.65
N SER A 15 -4.78 -7.12 -2.57
CA SER A 15 -4.66 -8.57 -2.66
C SER A 15 -5.89 -9.20 -3.28
N GLN A 16 -7.09 -8.71 -2.91
CA GLN A 16 -8.35 -9.17 -3.48
C GLN A 16 -8.40 -8.92 -4.99
N VAL A 17 -8.07 -7.70 -5.45
CA VAL A 17 -8.05 -7.33 -6.87
C VAL A 17 -7.09 -8.20 -7.66
N LEU A 18 -5.87 -8.42 -7.15
CA LEU A 18 -4.88 -9.27 -7.83
C LEU A 18 -5.31 -10.73 -7.89
N GLN A 19 -5.90 -11.27 -6.83
CA GLN A 19 -6.40 -12.65 -6.80
C GLN A 19 -7.57 -12.84 -7.77
N GLN A 20 -8.51 -11.90 -7.78
CA GLN A 20 -9.64 -11.91 -8.70
C GLN A 20 -9.16 -11.84 -10.15
N ALA A 21 -8.29 -10.89 -10.48
CA ALA A 21 -7.75 -10.73 -11.83
C ALA A 21 -6.97 -11.96 -12.33
N LEU A 22 -6.27 -12.67 -11.44
CA LEU A 22 -5.62 -13.94 -11.77
C LEU A 22 -6.64 -15.05 -12.03
N SER A 23 -7.69 -15.14 -11.20
CA SER A 23 -8.75 -16.14 -11.36
C SER A 23 -9.55 -15.93 -12.65
N GLU A 24 -9.76 -14.67 -13.05
CA GLU A 24 -10.46 -14.27 -14.27
C GLU A 24 -9.53 -14.22 -15.50
N GLN A 25 -8.26 -14.61 -15.37
CA GLN A 25 -7.25 -14.59 -16.45
C GLN A 25 -7.04 -13.21 -17.09
N GLN A 26 -7.39 -12.13 -16.38
CA GLN A 26 -7.21 -10.74 -16.81
C GLN A 26 -5.81 -10.20 -16.50
N LEU A 27 -5.03 -10.93 -15.69
CA LEU A 27 -3.68 -10.56 -15.30
C LEU A 27 -2.67 -11.65 -15.70
N SER A 28 -1.73 -11.29 -16.57
CA SER A 28 -0.62 -12.20 -16.92
C SER A 28 0.41 -12.31 -15.79
N ALA A 29 1.18 -13.42 -15.80
CA ALA A 29 2.27 -13.61 -14.85
C ALA A 29 3.34 -12.50 -14.92
N LEU A 30 3.61 -11.98 -16.13
CA LEU A 30 4.56 -10.89 -16.34
C LEU A 30 4.07 -9.57 -15.69
N GLN A 31 2.80 -9.21 -15.91
CA GLN A 31 2.21 -8.03 -15.30
C GLN A 31 2.16 -8.15 -13.77
N LEU A 32 1.80 -9.32 -13.25
CA LEU A 32 1.84 -9.58 -11.80
C LEU A 32 3.26 -9.40 -11.24
N GLN A 33 4.28 -9.92 -11.92
CA GLN A 33 5.67 -9.76 -11.51
C GLN A 33 6.09 -8.30 -11.50
N GLN A 34 5.71 -7.50 -12.52
CA GLN A 34 6.00 -6.07 -12.57
C GLN A 34 5.36 -5.31 -11.40
N ILE A 35 4.08 -5.60 -11.10
CA ILE A 35 3.37 -5.00 -9.95
C ILE A 35 4.10 -5.35 -8.65
N LYS A 36 4.45 -6.63 -8.45
CA LYS A 36 5.18 -7.08 -7.25
C LYS A 36 6.54 -6.40 -7.11
N SER A 37 7.34 -6.36 -8.17
CA SER A 37 8.66 -5.72 -8.16
C SER A 37 8.56 -4.23 -7.79
N LYS A 38 7.55 -3.52 -8.33
CA LYS A 38 7.32 -2.11 -8.00
C LYS A 38 6.90 -1.94 -6.54
N ALA A 39 6.04 -2.82 -6.03
CA ALA A 39 5.63 -2.83 -4.62
C ALA A 39 6.80 -3.08 -3.66
N VAL A 40 7.69 -4.02 -3.99
CA VAL A 40 8.91 -4.29 -3.22
C VAL A 40 9.82 -3.06 -3.20
N LEU A 41 10.08 -2.46 -4.36
CA LEU A 41 10.89 -1.24 -4.44
C LEU A 41 10.29 -0.10 -3.61
N MET A 42 8.97 0.05 -3.62
CA MET A 42 8.30 1.05 -2.78
C MET A 42 8.43 0.74 -1.29
N SER A 43 8.32 -0.53 -0.90
CA SER A 43 8.51 -0.97 0.49
C SER A 43 9.94 -0.71 0.96
N LEU A 44 10.94 -0.95 0.09
CA LEU A 44 12.34 -0.64 0.37
C LEU A 44 12.57 0.88 0.48
N LYS A 45 12.03 1.69 -0.43
CA LYS A 45 12.13 3.16 -0.36
C LYS A 45 11.43 3.75 0.86
N PHE A 46 10.26 3.21 1.19
CA PHE A 46 9.53 3.60 2.39
C PHE A 46 10.34 3.23 3.62
N ALA A 47 10.90 2.02 3.64
CA ALA A 47 11.74 1.57 4.72
C ALA A 47 13.00 2.43 4.89
N ASP A 48 13.69 2.77 3.81
CA ASP A 48 14.88 3.64 3.83
C ASP A 48 14.56 5.03 4.41
N LYS A 49 13.40 5.58 4.09
CA LYS A 49 12.97 6.89 4.60
C LYS A 49 12.63 6.88 6.09
N PHE A 50 12.12 5.77 6.63
CA PHE A 50 11.56 5.71 7.98
C PHE A 50 12.31 4.78 8.95
N TYR A 51 13.26 3.97 8.48
CA TYR A 51 14.00 2.97 9.26
C TYR A 51 15.52 3.09 9.07
N ASN A 52 16.25 2.93 10.16
CA ASN A 52 17.73 2.89 10.19
C ASN A 52 18.21 1.42 10.16
N LYS A 53 19.49 1.15 9.90
CA LYS A 53 20.21 -0.14 10.03
C LYS A 53 19.79 -0.98 11.24
N TYR A 54 19.44 -0.36 12.36
CA TYR A 54 19.02 -1.04 13.60
C TYR A 54 17.54 -1.49 13.60
N LYS A 55 16.78 -1.14 12.57
CA LYS A 55 15.34 -1.36 12.41
C LYS A 55 15.00 -2.27 11.21
N MET A 56 15.95 -3.10 10.75
CA MET A 56 15.73 -4.04 9.63
C MET A 56 14.55 -5.00 9.87
N HIS A 57 14.24 -5.31 11.13
CA HIS A 57 13.06 -6.10 11.50
C HIS A 57 11.72 -5.42 11.13
N LEU A 58 11.73 -4.10 10.85
CA LEU A 58 10.56 -3.34 10.44
C LEU A 58 10.34 -3.34 8.92
N LEU A 59 11.21 -3.98 8.13
CA LEU A 59 11.01 -4.11 6.68
C LEU A 59 9.70 -4.84 6.35
N GLU A 60 9.38 -5.87 7.14
CA GLU A 60 8.10 -6.60 7.01
C GLU A 60 6.91 -5.67 7.29
N GLN A 61 7.02 -4.83 8.33
CA GLN A 61 6.01 -3.82 8.65
C GLN A 61 5.89 -2.78 7.52
N ALA A 62 7.00 -2.34 6.93
CA ALA A 62 7.01 -1.44 5.77
C ALA A 62 6.22 -2.02 4.60
N ALA A 63 6.39 -3.32 4.34
CA ALA A 63 5.67 -4.00 3.29
C ALA A 63 4.16 -4.07 3.60
N TYR A 64 3.79 -4.36 4.84
CA TYR A 64 2.38 -4.33 5.26
C TYR A 64 1.78 -2.92 5.16
N ASP A 65 2.51 -1.89 5.55
CA ASP A 65 2.08 -0.50 5.42
C ASP A 65 1.87 -0.13 3.95
N VAL A 66 2.82 -0.45 3.07
CA VAL A 66 2.67 -0.22 1.63
C VAL A 66 1.45 -0.94 1.07
N ILE A 67 1.21 -2.20 1.44
CA ILE A 67 0.01 -2.95 1.01
C ILE A 67 -1.27 -2.26 1.51
N GLY A 68 -1.31 -1.83 2.78
CA GLY A 68 -2.45 -1.16 3.39
C GLY A 68 -2.74 0.20 2.76
N ILE A 69 -1.73 1.06 2.67
CA ILE A 69 -1.80 2.40 2.06
C ILE A 69 -2.25 2.29 0.60
N THR A 70 -1.64 1.39 -0.16
CA THR A 70 -2.00 1.17 -1.56
C THR A 70 -3.44 0.68 -1.67
N SER A 71 -3.88 -0.24 -0.81
CA SER A 71 -5.26 -0.75 -0.81
C SER A 71 -6.29 0.35 -0.55
N LEU A 72 -6.00 1.27 0.39
CA LEU A 72 -6.85 2.41 0.69
C LEU A 72 -7.00 3.33 -0.53
N GLY A 73 -5.87 3.74 -1.12
CA GLY A 73 -5.90 4.63 -2.27
C GLY A 73 -6.46 3.96 -3.52
N LEU A 74 -6.22 2.66 -3.71
CA LEU A 74 -6.76 1.90 -4.84
C LEU A 74 -8.28 1.85 -4.77
N ARG A 75 -8.85 1.56 -3.60
CA ARG A 75 -10.29 1.60 -3.36
C ARG A 75 -10.88 2.99 -3.63
N ALA A 76 -10.19 4.04 -3.21
CA ALA A 76 -10.64 5.42 -3.42
C ALA A 76 -10.53 5.89 -4.89
N LEU A 77 -9.68 5.28 -5.71
CA LEU A 77 -9.53 5.62 -7.14
C LEU A 77 -10.45 4.81 -8.06
N SER A 78 -11.03 3.73 -7.54
CA SER A 78 -11.86 2.78 -8.29
C SER A 78 -13.29 2.71 -7.76
N ASP A 79 -13.63 3.55 -6.77
CA ASP A 79 -14.89 3.46 -6.01
C ASP A 79 -15.17 2.06 -5.45
N GLY A 80 -14.11 1.28 -5.20
CA GLY A 80 -14.19 -0.10 -4.73
C GLY A 80 -14.49 -1.13 -5.81
N ASP A 81 -14.56 -0.75 -7.09
CA ASP A 81 -14.76 -1.65 -8.21
C ASP A 81 -13.45 -2.40 -8.58
N PRO A 82 -13.43 -3.74 -8.54
CA PRO A 82 -12.21 -4.51 -8.82
C PRO A 82 -11.69 -4.39 -10.25
N GLN A 83 -12.55 -4.19 -11.25
CA GLN A 83 -12.13 -4.08 -12.65
C GLN A 83 -11.47 -2.73 -12.90
N GLN A 84 -12.05 -1.64 -12.39
CA GLN A 84 -11.44 -0.31 -12.43
C GLN A 84 -10.13 -0.29 -11.64
N ALA A 85 -10.09 -0.94 -10.47
CA ALA A 85 -8.87 -1.08 -9.69
C ALA A 85 -7.76 -1.79 -10.49
N LEU A 86 -8.08 -2.86 -11.22
CA LEU A 86 -7.14 -3.53 -12.10
C LEU A 86 -6.63 -2.59 -13.21
N GLN A 87 -7.52 -1.82 -13.86
CA GLN A 87 -7.11 -0.83 -14.87
C GLN A 87 -6.13 0.21 -14.29
N VAL A 88 -6.37 0.69 -13.07
CA VAL A 88 -5.45 1.60 -12.37
C VAL A 88 -4.09 0.93 -12.15
N LEU A 89 -4.05 -0.34 -11.74
CA LEU A 89 -2.80 -1.08 -11.51
C LEU A 89 -2.01 -1.36 -12.80
N LEU A 90 -2.70 -1.52 -13.93
CA LEU A 90 -2.09 -1.75 -15.24
C LEU A 90 -1.69 -0.46 -15.97
N SER A 91 -2.07 0.71 -15.44
CA SER A 91 -1.62 1.99 -15.96
C SER A 91 -0.10 2.18 -15.80
N PRO A 92 0.54 3.11 -16.54
CA PRO A 92 1.98 3.37 -16.41
C PRO A 92 2.44 3.72 -14.99
N GLU A 93 1.59 4.44 -14.24
CA GLU A 93 1.84 4.80 -12.84
C GLU A 93 1.75 3.57 -11.92
N GLY A 94 0.91 2.60 -12.30
CA GLY A 94 0.71 1.33 -11.60
C GLY A 94 0.46 1.54 -10.11
N ILE A 95 1.14 0.76 -9.27
CA ILE A 95 0.95 0.78 -7.80
C ILE A 95 1.32 2.12 -7.13
N VAL A 96 2.09 2.99 -7.80
CA VAL A 96 2.54 4.27 -7.22
C VAL A 96 1.38 5.24 -7.03
N LYS A 97 0.47 5.32 -8.01
CA LYS A 97 -0.67 6.25 -7.95
C LYS A 97 -1.63 5.92 -6.80
N PRO A 98 -2.10 4.66 -6.63
CA PRO A 98 -2.85 4.26 -5.45
C PRO A 98 -2.13 4.54 -4.14
N PHE A 99 -0.83 4.24 -4.06
CA PHE A 99 -0.06 4.53 -2.85
C PHE A 99 -0.07 6.03 -2.52
N GLN A 100 0.20 6.91 -3.49
CA GLN A 100 0.18 8.36 -3.30
C GLN A 100 -1.18 8.86 -2.83
N LYS A 101 -2.26 8.35 -3.44
CA LYS A 101 -3.64 8.67 -3.03
C LYS A 101 -3.91 8.24 -1.59
N GLY A 102 -3.57 6.99 -1.24
CA GLY A 102 -3.77 6.46 0.10
C GLY A 102 -2.95 7.21 1.14
N TRP A 103 -1.70 7.55 0.82
CA TRP A 103 -0.83 8.34 1.68
C TRP A 103 -1.39 9.73 1.94
N SER A 104 -1.90 10.40 0.90
CA SER A 104 -2.55 11.71 1.02
C SER A 104 -3.78 11.66 1.94
N MET A 105 -4.60 10.60 1.82
CA MET A 105 -5.77 10.39 2.68
C MET A 105 -5.37 10.20 4.15
N LEU A 106 -4.37 9.35 4.43
CA LEU A 106 -3.87 9.15 5.80
C LEU A 106 -3.27 10.43 6.38
N SER A 107 -2.49 11.16 5.57
CA SER A 107 -1.89 12.43 5.97
C SER A 107 -2.94 13.49 6.32
N ALA A 108 -4.03 13.55 5.55
CA ALA A 108 -5.13 14.48 5.80
C ALA A 108 -5.89 14.16 7.10
N VAL A 109 -6.09 12.88 7.42
CA VAL A 109 -6.76 12.45 8.66
C VAL A 109 -5.85 12.64 9.87
N SER A 110 -4.55 12.36 9.74
CA SER A 110 -3.56 12.56 10.82
C SER A 110 -3.51 14.03 11.28
N ARG A 111 -3.48 14.99 10.34
CA ARG A 111 -3.48 16.44 10.63
C ARG A 111 -4.75 16.94 11.32
N LYS A 112 -5.87 16.23 11.19
CA LYS A 112 -7.17 16.64 11.72
C LYS A 112 -7.46 16.10 13.13
N THR A 113 -6.50 15.49 13.81
CA THR A 113 -6.68 14.99 15.18
C THR A 113 -6.10 16.01 16.18
N PRO A 114 -6.88 16.98 16.68
CA PRO A 114 -6.40 17.92 17.69
C PRO A 114 -6.13 17.18 19.01
N GLY A 115 -4.93 17.36 19.57
CA GLY A 115 -4.60 16.91 20.93
C GLY A 115 -4.13 15.44 21.08
N LYS A 116 -3.89 14.71 19.99
CA LYS A 116 -3.16 13.43 20.04
C LYS A 116 -1.98 13.48 19.08
N ASN A 117 -0.78 13.25 19.62
CA ASN A 117 0.41 12.95 18.82
C ASN A 117 0.01 11.92 17.77
N SER A 118 0.39 12.18 16.52
CA SER A 118 0.13 11.32 15.36
C SER A 118 0.19 9.83 15.74
N LEU A 119 -0.75 9.02 15.25
CA LEU A 119 -0.79 7.56 15.46
C LEU A 119 0.54 6.86 15.08
N TYR A 120 1.38 7.53 14.30
CA TYR A 120 2.69 7.07 13.84
C TYR A 120 3.87 7.69 14.62
N GLY A 121 3.60 8.37 15.74
CA GLY A 121 4.56 9.22 16.44
C GLY A 121 4.73 10.57 15.76
N GLU A 122 5.33 11.52 16.46
CA GLU A 122 5.75 12.80 15.86
C GLU A 122 6.75 12.51 14.75
N VAL A 123 6.40 12.86 13.52
CA VAL A 123 7.42 13.04 12.49
C VAL A 123 8.13 14.32 12.90
N ASP A 124 9.31 14.17 13.47
CA ASP A 124 10.15 15.25 13.96
C ASP A 124 10.18 16.39 12.93
N GLU A 125 9.78 17.60 13.36
CA GLU A 125 9.68 18.77 12.48
C GLU A 125 11.02 19.08 11.78
N GLN A 126 12.14 18.61 12.36
CA GLN A 126 13.47 18.72 11.75
C GLN A 126 13.59 17.97 10.40
N LEU A 127 12.83 16.89 10.19
CA LEU A 127 12.82 16.15 8.92
C LEU A 127 12.06 16.89 7.80
N LEU A 128 11.15 17.81 8.16
CA LEU A 128 10.38 18.61 7.21
C LEU A 128 11.15 19.85 6.72
N GLN A 129 12.16 20.30 7.47
CA GLN A 129 12.94 21.51 7.14
C GLN A 129 14.12 21.26 6.18
N GLN A 130 14.36 20.01 5.74
CA GLN A 130 15.48 19.66 4.87
C GLN A 130 15.09 19.36 3.40
N VAL A 131 14.03 19.97 2.88
CA VAL A 131 13.69 19.93 1.45
C VAL A 131 13.83 21.32 0.83
#